data_AF-A0A377N832-F1
#
_entry.id   AF-A0A377N832-F1
#
_cell.length_a   1.000
_cell.length_b   1.000
_cell.length_c   1.000
_cell.angle_alpha   90.00
_cell.angle_beta   90.00
_cell.angle_gamma   90.00
#
_symmetry.space_group_name_H-M   'P 1'
#
loop_
_entity.id
_entity.type
_entity.pdbx_description
1 polymer ?
#
loop_
_entity_poly.entity_id
_entity_poly.type
_entity_poly.pdbx_seq_one_letter_code
_entity_poly.pdbx_strand_id
1 'polypeptide(L)'
;MAFQNLALGPGVRLDAIVSDLATANSRIKRNPDLFKIVTELYAEPNWVATDKGDPEWDKKVADTIKSLRDDGTLAKISQHWLGEDITKEEP
;
A
#
# COMPACT_ATOMS: atom_id res chain seq x y z
N MET A 1 10.60 -11.27 7.85
CA MET A 1 10.21 -12.21 8.93
C MET A 1 8.90 -12.92 8.62
N ALA A 2 7.75 -12.24 8.53
CA ALA A 2 6.45 -12.91 8.31
C ALA A 2 6.42 -13.80 7.05
N PHE A 3 6.70 -13.24 5.86
CA PHE A 3 6.75 -14.01 4.61
C PHE A 3 7.76 -15.16 4.62
N GLN A 4 8.90 -15.00 5.31
CA GLN A 4 9.91 -16.07 5.44
C GLN A 4 9.38 -17.22 6.30
N ASN A 5 8.64 -16.92 7.38
CA ASN A 5 8.01 -17.95 8.22
C ASN A 5 6.89 -18.66 7.47
N LEU A 6 6.06 -17.94 6.69
CA LEU A 6 5.00 -18.55 5.88
C LEU A 6 5.57 -19.39 4.72
N ALA A 7 6.71 -19.01 4.14
CA ALA A 7 7.36 -19.76 3.05
C ALA A 7 7.78 -21.18 3.44
N LEU A 8 7.89 -21.49 4.74
CA LEU A 8 8.14 -22.85 5.22
C LEU A 8 6.95 -23.79 5.04
N GLY A 9 5.77 -23.24 4.77
CA GLY A 9 4.50 -23.95 4.67
C GLY A 9 3.48 -23.45 5.72
N PRO A 10 2.19 -23.33 5.34
CA PRO A 10 1.12 -23.05 6.30
C PRO A 10 1.12 -24.06 7.47
N GLY A 11 0.98 -23.56 8.70
CA GLY A 11 0.94 -24.36 9.92
C GLY A 11 2.29 -24.77 10.49
N VAL A 12 3.41 -24.49 9.81
CA VAL A 12 4.77 -24.75 10.35
C VAL A 12 5.17 -23.68 11.37
N ARG A 13 4.96 -22.41 11.02
CA ARG A 13 5.18 -21.25 11.90
C ARG A 13 4.05 -20.24 11.87
N LEU A 14 3.37 -20.12 10.73
CA LEU A 14 2.22 -19.27 10.50
C LEU A 14 1.26 -20.00 9.57
N ASP A 15 -0.05 -19.84 9.77
CA ASP A 15 -1.07 -20.33 8.84
C ASP A 15 -1.33 -19.32 7.71
N ALA A 16 -1.29 -18.04 8.04
CA ALA A 16 -1.52 -16.93 7.12
C ALA A 16 -0.82 -15.65 7.61
N ILE A 17 -0.81 -14.61 6.77
CA ILE A 17 -0.34 -13.27 7.07
C ILE A 17 -1.42 -12.28 6.62
N VAL A 18 -1.63 -11.23 7.41
CA VAL A 18 -2.35 -10.03 6.98
C VAL A 18 -1.32 -8.99 6.54
N SER A 19 -1.49 -8.41 5.37
CA SER A 19 -0.55 -7.47 4.75
C SER A 19 -1.26 -6.53 3.80
N ASP A 20 -0.72 -5.33 3.64
CA ASP A 20 -1.09 -4.39 2.59
C ASP A 20 -0.96 -5.05 1.21
N LEU A 21 -1.88 -4.73 0.31
CA LEU A 21 -1.98 -5.34 -1.02
C LEU A 21 -0.70 -5.12 -1.85
N ALA A 22 -0.17 -3.89 -1.83
CA ALA A 22 1.08 -3.54 -2.49
C ALA A 22 2.27 -4.41 -2.02
N THR A 23 2.38 -4.60 -0.71
CA THR A 23 3.44 -5.42 -0.11
C THR A 23 3.27 -6.90 -0.49
N ALA A 24 2.04 -7.41 -0.43
CA ALA A 24 1.72 -8.79 -0.81
C ALA A 24 2.03 -9.05 -2.29
N ASN A 25 1.54 -8.20 -3.19
CA ASN A 25 1.77 -8.31 -4.64
C ASN A 25 3.26 -8.27 -4.99
N SER A 26 4.02 -7.37 -4.36
CA SER A 26 5.49 -7.32 -4.53
C SER A 26 6.17 -8.64 -4.14
N ARG A 27 5.69 -9.33 -3.10
CA ARG A 27 6.23 -10.62 -2.63
C ARG A 27 5.81 -11.79 -3.51
N ILE A 28 4.55 -11.81 -3.95
CA ILE A 28 3.98 -12.80 -4.87
C ILE A 28 4.70 -12.73 -6.22
N LYS A 29 4.86 -11.53 -6.80
CA LYS A 29 5.56 -11.35 -8.07
C LYS A 29 6.99 -11.90 -8.05
N ARG A 30 7.68 -11.82 -6.92
CA ARG A 30 9.03 -12.39 -6.74
C ARG A 30 9.03 -13.90 -6.50
N ASN A 31 7.94 -14.47 -5.96
CA ASN A 31 7.85 -15.87 -5.56
C ASN A 31 6.43 -16.42 -5.85
N PRO A 32 6.03 -16.52 -7.14
CA PRO A 32 4.64 -16.80 -7.51
C PRO A 32 4.15 -18.18 -7.03
N ASP A 33 5.07 -19.13 -6.83
CA ASP A 33 4.73 -20.48 -6.39
C ASP A 33 4.60 -20.61 -4.86
N LEU A 34 5.03 -19.59 -4.10
CA LEU A 34 5.06 -19.64 -2.63
C LEU A 34 3.88 -18.93 -1.97
N PHE A 35 3.33 -17.91 -2.61
CA PHE A 35 2.34 -17.04 -1.99
C PHE A 35 1.18 -16.77 -2.92
N LYS A 36 -0.02 -16.65 -2.34
CA LYS A 36 -1.23 -16.20 -3.02
C LYS A 36 -2.09 -15.39 -2.06
N ILE A 37 -2.88 -14.48 -2.61
CA ILE A 37 -3.95 -13.81 -1.87
C ILE A 37 -5.12 -14.79 -1.79
N VAL A 38 -5.65 -15.00 -0.59
CA VAL A 38 -6.79 -15.90 -0.35
C VAL A 38 -8.07 -15.14 -0.03
N THR A 39 -7.96 -13.91 0.45
CA THR A 39 -9.09 -13.04 0.78
C THR A 39 -8.61 -11.59 0.85
N GLU A 40 -9.51 -10.66 0.54
CA GLU A 40 -9.36 -9.23 0.79
C GLU A 40 -10.28 -8.87 1.95
N LEU A 41 -9.78 -8.08 2.90
CA LEU A 41 -10.50 -7.79 4.14
C LEU A 41 -11.32 -6.50 4.04
N TYR A 42 -10.67 -5.39 3.70
CA TYR A 42 -11.27 -4.07 3.55
C TYR A 42 -10.33 -3.14 2.77
N ALA A 43 -10.89 -2.05 2.23
CA ALA A 43 -10.10 -1.00 1.58
C ALA A 43 -9.40 -0.12 2.63
N GLU A 44 -8.10 0.08 2.45
CA GLU A 44 -7.26 0.89 3.33
C GLU A 44 -6.89 2.24 2.69
N PRO A 45 -7.68 3.30 2.91
CA PRO A 45 -7.25 4.65 2.54
C PRO A 45 -5.98 5.05 3.31
N ASN A 46 -5.00 5.57 2.58
CA ASN A 46 -3.72 6.01 3.13
C ASN A 46 -3.69 7.52 3.33
N TRP A 47 -3.22 7.97 4.49
CA TRP A 47 -3.08 9.39 4.83
C TRP A 47 -1.68 9.73 5.30
N VAL A 48 -1.30 10.98 5.06
CA VAL A 48 -0.13 11.60 5.69
C VAL A 48 -0.57 12.14 7.04
N ALA A 49 -0.11 11.53 8.13
CA ALA A 49 -0.38 12.02 9.47
C ALA A 49 0.55 13.19 9.84
N THR A 50 -0.01 14.23 10.44
CA THR A 50 0.68 15.42 10.94
C THR A 50 0.46 15.57 12.44
N ASP A 51 1.35 16.31 13.11
CA ASP A 51 1.15 16.67 14.51
C ASP A 51 -0.05 17.61 14.66
N LYS A 52 -0.78 17.45 15.78
CA LYS A 52 -1.96 18.28 16.06
C LYS A 52 -1.54 19.73 16.38
N GLY A 53 -2.37 20.68 15.96
CA GLY A 53 -2.27 22.07 16.39
C GLY A 53 -1.54 23.00 15.42
N ASP A 54 -1.21 22.53 14.21
CA ASP A 54 -0.57 23.34 13.17
C ASP A 54 -1.42 23.35 11.86
N PRO A 55 -2.44 24.23 11.78
CA PRO A 55 -3.30 24.29 10.60
C PRO A 55 -2.58 24.81 9.35
N GLU A 56 -1.49 25.56 9.49
CA GLU A 56 -0.71 26.05 8.35
C GLU A 56 0.08 24.89 7.72
N TRP A 57 0.69 24.04 8.54
CA TRP A 57 1.35 22.83 8.09
C TRP A 57 0.38 21.83 7.47
N ASP A 58 -0.76 21.58 8.11
CA ASP A 58 -1.81 20.69 7.58
C ASP A 58 -2.24 21.14 6.18
N LYS A 59 -2.51 22.45 6.02
CA LYS A 59 -2.86 23.02 4.73
C LYS A 59 -1.75 22.87 3.71
N LYS A 60 -0.49 23.11 4.09
CA LYS A 60 0.65 23.00 3.18
C LYS A 60 0.83 21.58 2.65
N VAL A 61 0.69 20.57 3.50
CA VAL A 61 0.76 19.16 3.12
C VAL A 61 -0.39 18.82 2.18
N ALA A 62 -1.63 19.17 2.54
CA ALA A 62 -2.82 18.90 1.75
C ALA A 62 -2.76 19.55 0.36
N ASP A 63 -2.40 20.84 0.28
CA ASP A 63 -2.28 21.57 -0.98
C ASP A 63 -1.20 20.97 -1.88
N THR A 64 -0.10 20.48 -1.30
CA THR A 64 1.00 19.84 -2.03
C THR A 64 0.56 18.51 -2.62
N ILE A 65 -0.08 17.64 -1.83
CA ILE A 65 -0.61 16.35 -2.31
C ILE A 65 -1.67 16.58 -3.40
N LYS A 66 -2.53 17.59 -3.24
CA LYS A 66 -3.50 17.98 -4.26
C LYS A 66 -2.82 18.41 -5.56
N SER A 67 -1.80 19.27 -5.49
CA SER A 67 -1.06 19.70 -6.68
C SER A 67 -0.42 18.54 -7.44
N LEU A 68 0.18 17.58 -6.72
CA LEU A 68 0.78 16.38 -7.33
C LEU A 68 -0.27 15.45 -7.95
N ARG A 69 -1.48 15.46 -7.42
CA ARG A 69 -2.61 14.72 -7.98
C ARG A 69 -3.11 15.40 -9.26
N ASP A 70 -3.33 16.71 -9.21
CA ASP A 70 -3.85 17.51 -10.31
C ASP A 70 -2.92 17.49 -11.53
N ASP A 71 -1.60 17.51 -11.32
CA ASP A 71 -0.60 17.48 -12.41
C ASP A 71 -0.21 16.06 -12.88
N GLY A 72 -0.81 15.03 -12.28
CA GLY A 72 -0.59 13.63 -12.60
C GLY A 72 0.75 13.05 -12.11
N THR A 73 1.54 13.80 -11.34
CA THR A 73 2.79 13.31 -10.75
C THR A 73 2.54 12.15 -9.79
N LEU A 74 1.50 12.25 -8.96
CA LEU A 74 1.18 11.22 -7.97
C LEU A 74 0.82 9.88 -8.65
N ALA A 75 0.06 9.93 -9.73
CA ALA A 75 -0.25 8.75 -10.55
C ALA A 75 1.01 8.12 -11.17
N LYS A 76 1.94 8.93 -11.67
CA LYS A 76 3.23 8.44 -12.21
C LYS A 76 4.07 7.74 -11.14
N ILE A 77 4.11 8.28 -9.92
CA ILE A 77 4.79 7.67 -8.77
C ILE A 77 4.14 6.32 -8.44
N SER A 78 2.82 6.26 -8.36
CA SER A 78 2.07 5.02 -8.08
C SER A 78 2.38 3.94 -9.11
N GLN A 79 2.30 4.29 -10.40
CA GLN A 79 2.60 3.37 -11.49
C GLN A 79 4.03 2.83 -11.44
N HIS A 80 5.01 3.69 -11.14
CA HIS A 80 6.41 3.27 -11.08
C HIS A 80 6.66 2.22 -9.99
N TRP A 81 6.08 2.41 -8.80
CA TRP A 81 6.34 1.54 -7.65
C TRP A 81 5.38 0.35 -7.53
N LEU A 82 4.13 0.53 -7.93
CA LEU A 82 3.05 -0.43 -7.70
C LEU A 82 2.55 -1.09 -9.00
N GLY A 83 2.84 -0.51 -10.16
CA GLY A 83 2.35 -1.00 -11.45
C GLY A 83 0.87 -0.69 -11.72
N GLU A 84 0.24 0.08 -10.83
CA GLU A 84 -1.13 0.56 -10.95
C GLU A 84 -1.27 1.94 -10.32
N ASP A 85 -2.36 2.65 -10.62
CA ASP A 85 -2.66 3.95 -10.05
C ASP A 85 -3.69 3.81 -8.92
N ILE A 86 -3.18 3.69 -7.69
CA ILE A 86 -4.00 3.61 -6.46
C ILE A 86 -4.40 5.00 -5.94
N THR A 87 -4.07 6.06 -6.68
CA THR A 87 -4.18 7.43 -6.17
C THR A 87 -5.52 8.05 -6.53
N LYS A 88 -6.34 7.38 -7.33
CA LYS A 88 -7.69 7.84 -7.68
C LYS A 88 -8.60 7.76 -6.46
N GLU A 89 -9.44 8.77 -6.28
CA GLU A 89 -10.56 8.64 -5.34
C GLU A 89 -11.58 7.68 -5.98
N GLU A 90 -12.05 6.70 -5.22
CA GLU A 90 -13.22 5.93 -5.66
C GLU A 90 -14.43 6.87 -5.70
N PRO A 91 -15.32 6.72 -6.71
CA PRO A 91 -16.52 7.56 -6.83
C PRO A 91 -17.48 7.45 -5.65
#